data_AF-A0A1W9GM36-F1
#
_entry.id   AF-A0A1W9GM36-F1
#
_cell.length_a   1.000
_cell.length_b   1.000
_cell.length_c   1.000
_cell.angle_alpha   90.00
_cell.angle_beta   90.00
_cell.angle_gamma   90.00
#
_symmetry.space_group_name_H-M   'P 1'
#
loop_
_entity.id
_entity.type
_entity.pdbx_description
1 polymer ?
#
loop_
_entity_poly.entity_id
_entity_poly.type
_entity_poly.pdbx_seq_one_letter_code
_entity_poly.pdbx_strand_id
1 'polypeptide(L)'
;MRDERTADYYALLELLPTASEIEIKKAWHEQLQVWHPDRFTHAPTLHAKAEARTKLINQAYETLSDPTARARYDATVQPAAPPTARATRPSSASPYAATPPRQAAPQPRERRGPQSPIMLVKQERGTVMVPAIHLYIDTGELHPYDFSGFTRIAGTMREPLPTGNYAVAEMPELLAIKSLNVEVLYTIFSNPHDNRAGFLPELERMLVYPARFLLIEGVLTHKKGGGRLNQYHKNGVMDFLDALTARYGLQIIYADTRDEAEERIANLAALHYSYHFAEQMGFGRCLMENDV
;
A
#
# COMPACT_ATOMS: atom_id res chain seq x y z
N MET A 1 -27.22 -21.46 13.48
CA MET A 1 -27.81 -20.58 12.47
C MET A 1 -28.02 -19.22 13.12
N ARG A 2 -27.15 -18.24 12.83
CA ARG A 2 -27.37 -16.84 13.25
C ARG A 2 -27.98 -16.14 12.04
N ASP A 3 -29.13 -15.53 12.25
CA ASP A 3 -29.93 -14.85 11.21
C ASP A 3 -29.07 -13.80 10.49
N GLU A 4 -28.90 -13.95 9.18
CA GLU A 4 -28.27 -13.01 8.25
C GLU A 4 -29.15 -11.77 7.99
N ARG A 5 -29.84 -11.23 9.02
CA ARG A 5 -30.91 -10.23 8.82
C ARG A 5 -30.81 -8.95 9.64
N THR A 6 -29.65 -8.66 10.21
CA THR A 6 -29.34 -7.30 10.68
C THR A 6 -27.96 -6.94 10.18
N ALA A 7 -27.91 -6.03 9.20
CA ALA A 7 -26.64 -5.49 8.71
C ALA A 7 -25.91 -4.86 9.90
N ASP A 8 -24.78 -5.44 10.29
CA ASP A 8 -23.96 -4.85 11.34
C ASP A 8 -23.45 -3.49 10.83
N TYR A 9 -23.92 -2.39 11.43
CA TYR A 9 -23.59 -1.03 11.05
C TYR A 9 -22.08 -0.75 11.14
N TYR A 10 -21.37 -1.38 12.07
CA TYR A 10 -19.91 -1.28 12.12
C TYR A 10 -19.28 -2.00 10.92
N ALA A 11 -19.74 -3.19 10.59
CA ALA A 11 -19.27 -3.91 9.41
C ALA A 11 -19.62 -3.19 8.09
N LEU A 12 -20.75 -2.48 8.06
CA LEU A 12 -21.18 -1.71 6.89
C LEU A 12 -20.30 -0.48 6.64
N LEU A 13 -19.82 0.17 7.71
CA LEU A 13 -18.84 1.25 7.65
C LEU A 13 -17.40 0.75 7.72
N GLU A 14 -17.17 -0.57 7.76
CA GLU A 14 -15.86 -1.21 7.85
C GLU A 14 -15.04 -0.80 9.10
N LEU A 15 -15.74 -0.56 10.21
CA LEU A 15 -15.17 -0.14 11.49
C LEU A 15 -15.25 -1.22 12.56
N LEU A 16 -14.42 -1.07 13.59
CA LEU A 16 -14.54 -1.82 14.83
C LEU A 16 -15.58 -1.16 15.76
N PRO A 17 -16.26 -1.91 16.65
CA PRO A 17 -17.15 -1.34 17.66
C PRO A 17 -16.48 -0.32 18.60
N THR A 18 -15.15 -0.33 18.66
CA THR A 18 -14.32 0.62 19.43
C THR A 18 -14.01 1.91 18.68
N ALA A 19 -14.49 2.09 17.45
CA ALA A 19 -14.19 3.26 16.62
C ALA A 19 -14.68 4.57 17.26
N SER A 20 -13.86 5.60 17.14
CA SER A 20 -14.17 6.97 17.56
C SER A 20 -15.17 7.63 16.62
N GLU A 21 -15.83 8.70 17.09
CA GLU A 21 -16.77 9.48 16.28
C GLU A 21 -16.11 10.08 15.02
N ILE A 22 -14.84 10.47 15.14
CA ILE A 22 -14.03 10.99 14.02
C ILE A 22 -13.84 9.90 12.95
N GLU A 23 -13.54 8.67 13.36
CA GLU A 23 -13.38 7.53 12.44
C GLU A 23 -14.72 7.14 11.80
N ILE A 24 -15.83 7.18 12.55
CA ILE A 24 -17.18 6.93 12.03
C ILE A 24 -17.55 7.93 10.94
N LYS A 25 -17.29 9.22 11.17
CA LYS A 25 -17.55 10.27 10.19
C LYS A 25 -16.65 10.15 8.96
N LYS A 26 -15.37 9.81 9.16
CA LYS A 26 -14.42 9.58 8.06
C LYS A 26 -14.87 8.40 7.19
N ALA A 27 -15.18 7.26 7.80
CA ALA A 27 -15.61 6.07 7.10
C ALA A 27 -16.93 6.28 6.34
N TRP A 28 -17.88 7.03 6.93
CA TRP A 28 -19.13 7.40 6.23
C TRP A 28 -18.85 8.20 4.94
N HIS A 29 -17.98 9.21 5.00
CA HIS A 29 -17.61 9.97 3.80
C HIS A 29 -16.94 9.09 2.74
N GLU A 30 -16.02 8.21 3.14
CA GLU A 30 -15.34 7.30 2.22
C GLU A 30 -16.33 6.33 1.56
N GLN A 31 -17.26 5.76 2.33
CA GLN A 31 -18.29 4.86 1.82
C GLN A 31 -19.28 5.57 0.88
N LEU A 32 -19.65 6.82 1.15
CA LEU A 32 -20.48 7.61 0.23
C LEU A 32 -19.74 7.95 -1.07
N GLN A 33 -18.45 8.26 -1.02
CA GLN A 33 -17.66 8.45 -2.23
C GLN A 33 -17.66 7.19 -3.09
N VAL A 34 -17.61 6.01 -2.47
CA VAL A 34 -17.64 4.72 -3.18
C VAL A 34 -19.03 4.42 -3.78
N TRP A 35 -20.09 4.61 -3.00
CA TRP A 35 -21.43 4.10 -3.34
C TRP A 35 -22.43 5.16 -3.82
N HIS A 36 -22.04 6.41 -4.05
CA HIS A 36 -22.96 7.45 -4.51
C HIS A 36 -23.66 7.07 -5.83
N PRO A 37 -25.01 7.15 -5.91
CA PRO A 37 -25.76 6.74 -7.10
C PRO A 37 -25.35 7.49 -8.38
N ASP A 38 -24.95 8.77 -8.26
CA ASP A 38 -24.48 9.58 -9.41
C ASP A 38 -23.32 8.94 -10.17
N ARG A 39 -22.49 8.13 -9.50
CA ARG A 39 -21.37 7.43 -10.13
C ARG A 39 -21.82 6.30 -11.07
N PHE A 40 -23.06 5.87 -10.97
CA PHE A 40 -23.60 4.70 -11.67
C PHE A 40 -24.80 5.04 -12.57
N THR A 41 -25.01 6.33 -12.89
CA THR A 41 -26.10 6.82 -13.76
C THR A 41 -26.16 6.15 -15.14
N HIS A 42 -25.01 5.69 -15.65
CA HIS A 42 -24.89 4.99 -16.93
C HIS A 42 -25.20 3.47 -16.86
N ALA A 43 -25.43 2.92 -15.67
CA ALA A 43 -25.68 1.49 -15.44
C ALA A 43 -26.89 1.28 -14.49
N PRO A 44 -28.11 1.12 -15.01
CA PRO A 44 -29.35 1.10 -14.21
C PRO A 44 -29.36 0.07 -13.08
N THR A 45 -28.76 -1.10 -13.29
CA THR A 45 -28.67 -2.17 -12.29
C THR A 45 -27.67 -1.86 -11.18
N LEU A 46 -26.57 -1.15 -11.49
CA LEU A 46 -25.60 -0.70 -10.51
C LEU A 46 -26.10 0.54 -9.76
N HIS A 47 -26.80 1.45 -10.46
CA HIS A 47 -27.49 2.57 -9.84
C HIS A 47 -28.45 2.13 -8.74
N ALA A 48 -29.32 1.16 -9.03
CA ALA A 48 -30.26 0.62 -8.04
C ALA A 48 -29.54 -0.03 -6.83
N LYS A 49 -28.39 -0.68 -7.05
CA LYS A 49 -27.57 -1.25 -5.97
C LYS A 49 -26.88 -0.18 -5.14
N ALA A 50 -26.34 0.85 -5.78
CA ALA A 50 -25.69 1.98 -5.16
C ALA A 50 -26.67 2.79 -4.30
N GLU A 51 -27.88 2.99 -4.79
CA GLU A 51 -28.98 3.61 -4.04
C GLU A 51 -29.35 2.79 -2.79
N ALA A 52 -29.55 1.48 -2.95
CA ALA A 52 -29.85 0.59 -1.83
C ALA A 52 -28.71 0.56 -0.79
N ARG A 53 -27.45 0.56 -1.25
CA ARG A 53 -26.27 0.52 -0.37
C ARG A 53 -26.06 1.85 0.34
N THR A 54 -26.18 2.97 -0.36
CA THR A 54 -26.10 4.33 0.20
C THR A 54 -27.14 4.54 1.28
N LYS A 55 -28.36 4.04 1.09
CA LYS A 55 -29.40 4.09 2.12
C LYS A 55 -29.00 3.39 3.41
N LEU A 56 -28.39 2.21 3.31
CA LEU A 56 -27.90 1.46 4.46
C LEU A 56 -26.72 2.19 5.13
N ILE A 57 -25.78 2.75 4.34
CA ILE A 57 -24.61 3.50 4.84
C ILE A 57 -25.07 4.71 5.66
N ASN A 58 -26.05 5.46 5.15
CA ASN A 58 -26.63 6.59 5.87
C ASN A 58 -27.33 6.16 7.15
N GLN A 59 -28.09 5.06 7.13
CA GLN A 59 -28.74 4.51 8.32
C GLN A 59 -27.74 4.07 9.40
N ALA A 60 -26.61 3.47 8.99
CA ALA A 60 -25.52 3.11 9.89
C ALA A 60 -24.87 4.35 10.51
N TYR A 61 -24.58 5.37 9.70
CA TYR A 61 -24.01 6.62 10.19
C TYR A 61 -24.97 7.36 11.13
N GLU A 62 -26.26 7.48 10.79
CA GLU A 62 -27.26 8.10 11.68
C GLU A 62 -27.32 7.41 13.05
N THR A 63 -27.22 6.08 13.06
CA THR A 63 -27.24 5.32 14.32
C THR A 63 -25.93 5.42 15.11
N LEU A 64 -24.78 5.36 14.44
CA LEU A 64 -23.46 5.30 15.09
C LEU A 64 -22.88 6.69 15.42
N SER A 65 -23.35 7.75 14.74
CA SER A 65 -22.90 9.12 14.98
C SER A 65 -23.53 9.75 16.22
N ASP A 66 -24.75 9.36 16.61
CA ASP A 66 -25.35 9.77 17.88
C ASP A 66 -24.93 8.81 19.01
N PRO A 67 -24.24 9.29 20.07
CA PRO A 67 -23.85 8.47 21.21
C PRO A 67 -25.02 7.72 21.87
N THR A 68 -26.22 8.31 21.88
CA THR A 68 -27.41 7.69 22.50
C THR A 68 -27.97 6.56 21.63
N ALA A 69 -28.12 6.79 20.33
CA ALA A 69 -28.54 5.77 19.38
C ALA A 69 -27.51 4.63 19.27
N ARG A 70 -26.22 4.96 19.27
CA ARG A 70 -25.11 3.99 19.27
C ARG A 70 -25.16 3.09 20.49
N ALA A 71 -25.32 3.65 21.69
CA ALA A 71 -25.41 2.85 22.92
C ALA A 71 -26.62 1.89 22.92
N ARG A 72 -27.77 2.32 22.36
CA ARG A 72 -28.94 1.44 22.19
C ARG A 72 -28.68 0.33 21.18
N TYR A 73 -28.05 0.66 20.05
CA TYR A 73 -27.65 -0.31 19.04
C TYR A 73 -26.66 -1.34 19.63
N ASP A 74 -25.62 -0.88 20.31
CA ASP A 74 -24.62 -1.73 20.96
C ASP A 74 -25.26 -2.68 22.00
N ALA A 75 -26.25 -2.18 22.77
CA ALA A 75 -27.01 -2.99 23.73
C ALA A 75 -27.89 -4.06 23.07
N THR A 76 -28.28 -3.91 21.80
CA THR A 76 -29.00 -4.94 21.05
C THR A 76 -28.07 -5.97 20.38
N VAL A 77 -26.80 -5.62 20.19
CA VAL A 77 -25.80 -6.45 19.47
C VAL A 77 -24.93 -7.28 20.44
N GLN A 78 -24.78 -6.87 21.70
CA GLN A 78 -24.05 -7.63 22.73
C GLN A 78 -25.00 -8.38 23.68
N PRO A 79 -24.79 -9.68 23.98
CA PRO A 79 -25.46 -10.33 25.10
C PRO A 79 -24.92 -9.79 26.43
N ALA A 80 -25.83 -9.51 27.36
CA ALA A 80 -25.54 -8.90 28.65
C ALA A 80 -24.49 -9.69 29.46
N ALA A 81 -23.38 -9.04 29.81
CA ALA A 81 -22.54 -9.42 30.94
C ALA A 81 -23.06 -8.72 32.21
N PRO A 82 -22.98 -9.37 33.40
CA PRO A 82 -23.59 -8.84 34.61
C PRO A 82 -22.86 -7.59 35.15
N PRO A 83 -23.57 -6.70 35.89
CA PRO A 83 -23.02 -5.42 36.32
C PRO A 83 -22.31 -5.56 37.66
N THR A 84 -21.13 -4.93 37.78
CA THR A 84 -20.57 -4.56 39.09
C THR A 84 -20.46 -3.05 39.21
N ALA A 85 -20.82 -2.58 40.40
CA ALA A 85 -21.34 -1.26 40.70
C ALA A 85 -20.29 -0.12 40.81
N ARG A 86 -20.79 1.06 40.40
CA ARG A 86 -20.53 2.46 40.82
C ARG A 86 -19.92 2.59 42.25
N ALA A 87 -19.02 3.53 42.57
CA ALA A 87 -19.13 5.01 42.57
C ALA A 87 -17.72 5.62 42.87
N THR A 88 -17.34 6.90 42.79
CA THR A 88 -17.97 8.23 42.95
C THR A 88 -16.94 9.31 42.49
N ARG A 89 -17.40 10.46 41.96
CA ARG A 89 -16.63 11.73 41.76
C ARG A 89 -16.77 12.62 43.04
N PRO A 90 -16.13 13.81 43.24
CA PRO A 90 -15.49 14.72 42.25
C PRO A 90 -14.25 15.58 42.66
N SER A 91 -13.68 16.23 41.63
CA SER A 91 -13.03 17.58 41.54
C SER A 91 -11.73 17.92 42.28
N SER A 92 -10.66 18.30 41.54
CA SER A 92 -10.26 19.72 41.34
C SER A 92 -8.84 19.87 40.75
N ALA A 93 -8.67 20.93 39.94
CA ALA A 93 -7.45 21.69 39.62
C ALA A 93 -6.25 21.01 38.90
N SER A 94 -5.99 21.48 37.67
CA SER A 94 -4.63 21.65 37.13
C SER A 94 -4.08 22.98 37.69
N PRO A 95 -2.76 23.15 37.95
CA PRO A 95 -1.78 23.19 36.86
C PRO A 95 -0.39 22.64 37.23
N TYR A 96 0.28 21.93 36.33
CA TYR A 96 1.72 22.16 36.07
C TYR A 96 2.14 21.43 34.79
N ALA A 97 2.85 22.17 33.96
CA ALA A 97 3.35 21.75 32.66
C ALA A 97 4.32 20.57 32.80
N ALA A 98 3.98 19.44 32.17
CA ALA A 98 4.92 18.37 31.92
C ALA A 98 5.67 18.68 30.61
N THR A 99 6.97 18.88 30.73
CA THR A 99 7.92 18.95 29.62
C THR A 99 7.78 17.69 28.76
N PRO A 100 7.73 17.78 27.42
CA PRO A 100 7.69 16.58 26.59
C PRO A 100 8.96 15.75 26.82
N PRO A 101 8.88 14.41 26.85
CA PRO A 101 10.06 13.58 26.96
C PRO A 101 10.97 13.87 25.76
N ARG A 102 12.23 14.17 26.08
CA ARG A 102 13.34 14.33 25.14
C ARG A 102 13.27 13.19 24.12
N GLN A 103 12.98 13.53 22.86
CA GLN A 103 13.06 12.58 21.76
C GLN A 103 14.43 11.92 21.85
N ALA A 104 14.45 10.59 22.04
CA ALA A 104 15.67 9.83 21.94
C ALA A 104 16.29 10.16 20.57
N ALA A 105 17.59 10.47 20.56
CA ALA A 105 18.32 10.62 19.32
C ALA A 105 18.03 9.40 18.43
N PRO A 106 17.83 9.56 17.12
CA PRO A 106 17.56 8.44 16.24
C PRO A 106 18.68 7.41 16.43
N GLN A 107 18.31 6.23 16.94
CA GLN A 107 19.26 5.14 17.01
C GLN A 107 19.75 4.86 15.59
N PRO A 108 21.05 4.61 15.38
CA PRO A 108 21.54 4.19 14.08
C PRO A 108 20.71 2.97 13.65
N ARG A 109 19.94 3.12 12.56
CA ARG A 109 19.18 1.99 12.01
C ARG A 109 20.19 0.87 11.71
N GLU A 110 19.87 -0.34 12.14
CA GLU A 110 20.69 -1.52 11.83
C GLU A 110 20.90 -1.61 10.31
N ARG A 111 22.06 -2.11 9.88
CA ARG A 111 22.31 -2.32 8.44
C ARG A 111 21.30 -3.35 7.92
N ARG A 112 20.53 -2.97 6.90
CA ARG A 112 19.48 -3.79 6.27
C ARG A 112 19.96 -4.32 4.91
N GLY A 113 19.41 -5.45 4.47
CA GLY A 113 19.75 -6.11 3.22
C GLY A 113 21.07 -6.90 3.24
N PRO A 114 21.45 -7.52 2.11
CA PRO A 114 22.64 -8.38 2.05
C PRO A 114 23.92 -7.60 2.38
N GLN A 115 24.67 -8.09 3.36
CA GLN A 115 25.91 -7.42 3.80
C GLN A 115 27.06 -7.61 2.80
N SER A 116 26.92 -8.59 1.90
CA SER A 116 27.90 -8.86 0.86
C SER A 116 27.66 -7.97 -0.37
N PRO A 117 28.71 -7.32 -0.89
CA PRO A 117 28.65 -6.65 -2.20
C PRO A 117 28.32 -7.68 -3.28
N ILE A 118 27.73 -7.23 -4.38
CA ILE A 118 27.45 -8.12 -5.50
C ILE A 118 28.78 -8.43 -6.19
N MET A 119 29.11 -9.72 -6.16
CA MET A 119 30.29 -10.30 -6.80
C MET A 119 29.83 -11.03 -8.05
N LEU A 120 30.46 -10.73 -9.18
CA LEU A 120 30.15 -11.42 -10.44
C LEU A 120 31.37 -12.23 -10.86
N VAL A 121 31.18 -13.54 -11.08
CA VAL A 121 32.25 -14.49 -11.38
C VAL A 121 32.24 -14.83 -12.86
N LYS A 122 33.37 -14.62 -13.57
CA LYS A 122 33.59 -15.21 -14.90
C LYS A 122 34.59 -16.36 -14.78
N GLN A 123 34.25 -17.52 -15.37
CA GLN A 123 35.04 -18.77 -15.29
C GLN A 123 36.53 -18.62 -15.65
N GLU A 124 36.93 -17.57 -16.36
CA GLU A 124 38.32 -17.34 -16.80
C GLU A 124 38.96 -15.99 -16.37
N ARG A 125 38.22 -15.05 -15.75
CA ARG A 125 38.72 -13.68 -15.48
C ARG A 125 38.60 -13.18 -14.03
N GLY A 126 38.23 -14.05 -13.09
CA GLY A 126 38.09 -13.70 -11.68
C GLY A 126 36.76 -13.01 -11.33
N THR A 127 36.66 -12.53 -10.09
CA THR A 127 35.49 -11.82 -9.55
C THR A 127 35.58 -10.32 -9.75
N VAL A 128 34.48 -9.68 -10.15
CA VAL A 128 34.35 -8.22 -10.16
C VAL A 128 33.38 -7.76 -9.07
N MET A 129 33.82 -6.74 -8.33
CA MET A 129 33.02 -6.06 -7.31
C MET A 129 32.20 -4.94 -7.95
N VAL A 130 30.89 -4.94 -7.74
CA VAL A 130 30.02 -3.84 -8.21
C VAL A 130 29.94 -2.75 -7.13
N PRO A 131 30.15 -1.47 -7.49
CA PRO A 131 30.00 -0.38 -6.53
C PRO A 131 28.54 -0.22 -6.06
N ALA A 132 28.35 0.30 -4.85
CA ALA A 132 27.04 0.71 -4.37
C ALA A 132 26.48 1.85 -5.25
N ILE A 133 25.17 1.83 -5.47
CA ILE A 133 24.47 2.77 -6.37
C ILE A 133 23.77 3.88 -5.61
N HIS A 134 23.47 4.99 -6.27
CA HIS A 134 22.53 5.97 -5.76
C HIS A 134 21.15 5.79 -6.40
N LEU A 135 20.11 6.15 -5.67
CA LEU A 135 18.74 6.14 -6.17
C LEU A 135 18.24 7.56 -6.42
N TYR A 136 17.67 7.79 -7.60
CA TYR A 136 16.77 8.91 -7.80
C TYR A 136 15.39 8.59 -7.25
N ILE A 137 14.83 9.55 -6.53
CA ILE A 137 13.49 9.52 -5.96
C ILE A 137 12.70 10.64 -6.62
N ASP A 138 11.57 10.31 -7.25
CA ASP A 138 10.73 11.30 -7.89
C ASP A 138 10.30 12.41 -6.94
N THR A 139 10.37 13.66 -7.39
CA THR A 139 9.97 14.83 -6.59
C THR A 139 8.48 14.82 -6.20
N GLY A 140 7.63 14.13 -6.94
CA GLY A 140 6.21 13.92 -6.64
C GLY A 140 5.96 12.84 -5.59
N GLU A 141 6.94 12.03 -5.21
CA GLU A 141 6.80 11.05 -4.14
C GLU A 141 6.71 11.78 -2.79
N LEU A 142 5.55 11.67 -2.14
CA LEU A 142 5.23 12.35 -0.88
C LEU A 142 5.80 11.62 0.34
N HIS A 143 5.89 10.29 0.27
CA HIS A 143 6.33 9.46 1.38
C HIS A 143 7.44 8.52 0.90
N PRO A 144 8.61 9.05 0.51
CA PRO A 144 9.68 8.24 -0.05
C PRO A 144 10.20 7.22 0.96
N TYR A 145 10.59 6.06 0.46
CA TYR A 145 11.27 5.05 1.25
C TYR A 145 12.61 5.56 1.76
N ASP A 146 13.01 5.07 2.93
CA ASP A 146 14.32 5.37 3.49
C ASP A 146 15.30 4.24 3.17
N PHE A 147 16.20 4.52 2.24
CA PHE A 147 17.25 3.56 1.88
C PHE A 147 18.50 3.67 2.76
N SER A 148 18.47 4.47 3.83
CA SER A 148 19.54 4.49 4.81
C SER A 148 19.64 3.11 5.49
N GLY A 149 20.86 2.57 5.50
CA GLY A 149 21.16 1.25 6.07
C GLY A 149 21.35 0.13 5.06
N PHE A 150 21.03 0.31 3.77
CA PHE A 150 21.33 -0.69 2.74
C PHE A 150 22.76 -0.54 2.22
N THR A 151 23.60 -1.56 2.40
CA THR A 151 25.02 -1.56 2.01
C THR A 151 25.25 -1.33 0.51
N ARG A 152 24.30 -1.75 -0.33
CA ARG A 152 24.34 -1.62 -1.79
C ARG A 152 23.82 -0.27 -2.29
N ILE A 153 23.28 0.57 -1.40
CA ILE A 153 22.78 1.92 -1.71
C ILE A 153 23.69 2.95 -1.07
N ALA A 154 24.45 3.68 -1.89
CA ALA A 154 25.35 4.73 -1.48
C ALA A 154 24.61 5.98 -0.96
N GLY A 155 23.41 6.24 -1.50
CA GLY A 155 22.57 7.36 -1.09
C GLY A 155 21.37 7.59 -2.00
N THR A 156 20.63 8.66 -1.75
CA THR A 156 19.41 9.02 -2.50
C THR A 156 19.43 10.48 -2.91
N MET A 157 18.88 10.79 -4.08
CA MET A 157 18.75 12.15 -4.61
C MET A 157 17.30 12.39 -5.06
N ARG A 158 16.77 13.60 -4.84
CA ARG A 158 15.41 13.98 -5.27
C ARG A 158 15.50 14.61 -6.65
N GLU A 159 14.87 13.99 -7.64
CA GLU A 159 14.89 14.44 -9.04
C GLU A 159 13.50 14.26 -9.67
N PRO A 160 13.04 15.14 -10.57
CA PRO A 160 11.81 14.90 -11.32
C PRO A 160 12.04 13.77 -12.33
N LEU A 161 11.34 12.66 -12.14
CA LEU A 161 11.43 11.51 -13.04
C LEU A 161 10.36 11.60 -14.15
N PRO A 162 10.67 11.18 -15.40
CA PRO A 162 9.67 11.11 -16.47
C PRO A 162 8.49 10.17 -16.14
N THR A 163 8.75 9.14 -15.33
CA THR A 163 7.78 8.14 -14.90
C THR A 163 8.33 7.33 -13.73
N GLY A 164 7.44 6.75 -12.92
CA GLY A 164 7.83 5.94 -11.77
C GLY A 164 8.27 6.79 -10.57
N ASN A 165 8.51 6.12 -9.45
CA ASN A 165 8.90 6.73 -8.18
C ASN A 165 10.41 6.63 -7.94
N TYR A 166 11.07 5.60 -8.50
CA TYR A 166 12.49 5.33 -8.27
C TYR A 166 13.23 4.91 -9.55
N ALA A 167 14.49 5.37 -9.67
CA ALA A 167 15.42 5.00 -10.75
C ALA A 167 16.87 4.90 -10.21
N VAL A 168 17.74 4.22 -10.96
CA VAL A 168 19.19 4.14 -10.63
C VAL A 168 19.90 5.39 -11.13
N ALA A 169 20.58 6.12 -10.26
CA ALA A 169 21.17 7.41 -10.64
C ALA A 169 22.33 7.26 -11.64
N GLU A 170 23.11 6.20 -11.53
CA GLU A 170 24.24 5.91 -12.41
C GLU A 170 23.80 5.54 -13.84
N MET A 171 22.55 5.08 -14.01
CA MET A 171 21.98 4.70 -15.30
C MET A 171 20.44 4.85 -15.25
N PRO A 172 19.91 6.08 -15.34
CA PRO A 172 18.48 6.35 -15.11
C PRO A 172 17.54 5.58 -16.06
N GLU A 173 17.97 5.35 -17.29
CA GLU A 173 17.26 4.60 -18.33
C GLU A 173 17.27 3.08 -18.13
N LEU A 174 18.01 2.55 -17.16
CA LEU A 174 18.14 1.11 -16.93
C LEU A 174 16.84 0.47 -16.47
N LEU A 175 16.11 1.15 -15.58
CA LEU A 175 14.88 0.63 -15.01
C LEU A 175 13.99 1.76 -14.49
N ALA A 176 12.68 1.49 -14.50
CA ALA A 176 11.70 2.34 -13.84
C ALA A 176 10.90 1.52 -12.82
N ILE A 177 10.79 2.03 -11.60
CA ILE A 177 10.02 1.42 -10.52
C ILE A 177 8.86 2.33 -10.14
N LYS A 178 7.63 1.86 -10.33
CA LYS A 178 6.44 2.46 -9.76
C LYS A 178 6.09 1.75 -8.46
N SER A 179 5.91 2.47 -7.36
CA SER A 179 5.37 1.95 -6.11
C SER A 179 3.95 2.46 -5.88
N LEU A 180 3.07 1.55 -5.48
CA LEU A 180 1.68 1.85 -5.10
C LEU A 180 1.36 1.18 -3.77
N ASN A 181 0.59 1.85 -2.93
CA ASN A 181 -0.07 1.17 -1.83
C ASN A 181 -1.26 0.35 -2.35
N VAL A 182 -1.57 -0.77 -1.69
CA VAL A 182 -2.68 -1.67 -2.04
C VAL A 182 -4.03 -0.95 -2.06
N GLU A 183 -4.25 0.06 -1.21
CA GLU A 183 -5.49 0.86 -1.21
C GLU A 183 -5.62 1.71 -2.49
N VAL A 184 -4.50 2.24 -2.98
CA VAL A 184 -4.44 2.97 -4.26
C VAL A 184 -4.73 2.02 -5.42
N LEU A 185 -4.18 0.80 -5.37
CA LEU A 185 -4.48 -0.24 -6.37
C LEU A 185 -5.98 -0.57 -6.41
N TYR A 186 -6.63 -0.77 -5.26
CA TYR A 186 -8.07 -1.02 -5.22
C TYR A 186 -8.88 0.16 -5.77
N THR A 187 -8.42 1.38 -5.51
CA THR A 187 -9.04 2.61 -6.01
C THR A 187 -8.93 2.73 -7.54
N ILE A 188 -7.78 2.37 -8.12
CA ILE A 188 -7.55 2.31 -9.57
C ILE A 188 -8.38 1.20 -10.22
N PHE A 189 -8.47 0.05 -9.57
CA PHE A 189 -9.25 -1.09 -10.06
C PHE A 189 -10.75 -0.78 -10.08
N SER A 190 -11.29 -0.27 -8.97
CA SER A 190 -12.72 -0.11 -8.72
C SER A 190 -13.36 1.08 -9.44
N ASN A 191 -12.58 2.11 -9.81
CA ASN A 191 -13.07 3.26 -10.55
C ASN A 191 -12.30 3.51 -11.86
N PRO A 192 -12.59 2.76 -12.94
CA PRO A 192 -11.82 2.82 -14.17
C PRO A 192 -11.85 4.17 -14.91
N HIS A 193 -12.94 4.93 -14.79
CA HIS A 193 -13.15 6.13 -15.61
C HIS A 193 -12.29 7.31 -15.14
N ASP A 194 -12.19 7.51 -13.82
CA ASP A 194 -11.48 8.67 -13.28
C ASP A 194 -10.05 8.32 -12.84
N ASN A 195 -9.85 7.17 -12.20
CA ASN A 195 -8.60 6.87 -11.51
C ASN A 195 -7.55 6.20 -12.40
N ARG A 196 -7.93 5.67 -13.57
CA ARG A 196 -6.99 5.11 -14.55
C ARG A 196 -6.43 6.16 -15.51
N ALA A 197 -7.05 7.33 -15.59
CA ALA A 197 -6.71 8.38 -16.55
C ALA A 197 -5.28 8.92 -16.36
N GLY A 198 -4.74 8.90 -15.14
CA GLY A 198 -3.32 9.20 -14.88
C GLY A 198 -2.42 7.97 -14.86
N PHE A 199 -2.92 6.84 -14.37
CA PHE A 199 -2.13 5.64 -14.12
C PHE A 199 -1.68 4.92 -15.41
N LEU A 200 -2.60 4.67 -16.35
CA LEU A 200 -2.24 3.94 -17.57
C LEU A 200 -1.27 4.72 -18.46
N PRO A 201 -1.43 6.05 -18.68
CA PRO A 201 -0.43 6.82 -19.41
C PRO A 201 0.95 6.86 -18.74
N GLU A 202 1.01 6.78 -17.41
CA GLU A 202 2.28 6.61 -16.71
C GLU A 202 2.94 5.27 -17.05
N LEU A 203 2.18 4.17 -17.04
CA LEU A 203 2.70 2.86 -17.46
C LEU A 203 3.13 2.83 -18.93
N GLU A 204 2.45 3.56 -19.83
CA GLU A 204 2.89 3.72 -21.22
C GLU A 204 4.27 4.41 -21.30
N ARG A 205 4.52 5.44 -20.48
CA ARG A 205 5.84 6.10 -20.44
C ARG A 205 6.94 5.15 -19.95
N MET A 206 6.61 4.17 -19.11
CA MET A 206 7.58 3.17 -18.67
C MET A 206 8.05 2.22 -19.78
N LEU A 207 7.37 2.15 -20.93
CA LEU A 207 7.73 1.21 -22.00
C LEU A 207 9.12 1.43 -22.58
N VAL A 208 9.70 2.63 -22.45
CA VAL A 208 11.05 2.95 -22.93
C VAL A 208 12.16 2.28 -22.10
N TYR A 209 11.85 1.83 -20.89
CA TYR A 209 12.80 1.21 -19.97
C TYR A 209 12.85 -0.31 -20.20
N PRO A 210 14.04 -0.93 -20.20
CA PRO A 210 14.17 -2.37 -20.43
C PRO A 210 13.67 -3.20 -19.24
N ALA A 211 13.79 -2.67 -18.01
CA ALA A 211 13.23 -3.29 -16.81
C ALA A 211 12.18 -2.37 -16.16
N ARG A 212 10.99 -2.91 -15.93
CA ARG A 212 9.82 -2.14 -15.50
C ARG A 212 9.14 -2.85 -14.34
N PHE A 213 9.06 -2.17 -13.20
CA PHE A 213 8.56 -2.75 -11.97
C PHE A 213 7.34 -2.00 -11.47
N LEU A 214 6.34 -2.77 -11.03
CA LEU A 214 5.23 -2.27 -10.25
C LEU A 214 5.28 -2.92 -8.87
N LEU A 215 5.72 -2.16 -7.87
CA LEU A 215 5.70 -2.58 -6.48
C LEU A 215 4.34 -2.26 -5.86
N ILE A 216 3.73 -3.24 -5.21
CA ILE A 216 2.48 -3.11 -4.46
C ILE A 216 2.82 -3.30 -2.98
N GLU A 217 2.76 -2.22 -2.22
CA GLU A 217 2.95 -2.18 -0.78
C GLU A 217 1.62 -2.43 -0.06
N GLY A 218 1.61 -3.42 0.82
CA GLY A 218 0.47 -3.80 1.65
C GLY A 218 -0.13 -5.15 1.29
N VAL A 219 -0.88 -5.70 2.23
CA VAL A 219 -1.42 -7.06 2.12
C VAL A 219 -2.64 -7.08 1.19
N LEU A 220 -2.55 -7.87 0.12
CA LEU A 220 -3.72 -8.25 -0.68
C LEU A 220 -4.60 -9.21 0.13
N THR A 221 -5.47 -8.65 0.97
CA THR A 221 -6.23 -9.44 1.94
C THR A 221 -7.17 -10.45 1.26
N HIS A 222 -7.01 -11.72 1.65
CA HIS A 222 -8.01 -12.77 1.50
C HIS A 222 -8.87 -12.79 2.76
N LYS A 223 -10.01 -12.10 2.81
CA LYS A 223 -10.99 -12.45 3.83
C LYS A 223 -11.58 -13.82 3.49
N LYS A 224 -11.03 -14.88 4.10
CA LYS A 224 -11.47 -16.29 4.02
C LYS A 224 -12.92 -16.55 4.47
N GLY A 225 -13.68 -15.51 4.82
CA GLY A 225 -15.08 -15.60 5.27
C GLY A 225 -16.08 -14.71 4.51
N GLY A 226 -15.67 -13.98 3.46
CA GLY A 226 -16.60 -13.21 2.63
C GLY A 226 -17.03 -14.03 1.43
N GLY A 227 -18.34 -14.18 1.20
CA GLY A 227 -18.91 -14.99 0.12
C GLY A 227 -18.40 -14.67 -1.30
N ARG A 228 -18.99 -15.30 -2.32
CA ARG A 228 -18.51 -15.30 -3.72
C ARG A 228 -18.11 -13.91 -4.26
N LEU A 229 -18.77 -12.84 -3.83
CA LEU A 229 -18.48 -11.46 -4.24
C LEU A 229 -17.04 -10.99 -3.90
N ASN A 230 -16.51 -11.32 -2.71
CA ASN A 230 -15.14 -10.93 -2.34
C ASN A 230 -14.09 -11.73 -3.12
N GLN A 231 -14.39 -12.97 -3.46
CA GLN A 231 -13.54 -13.78 -4.36
C GLN A 231 -13.55 -13.22 -5.79
N TYR A 232 -14.70 -12.77 -6.30
CA TYR A 232 -14.78 -12.10 -7.61
C TYR A 232 -14.00 -10.79 -7.65
N HIS A 233 -14.03 -9.98 -6.59
CA HIS A 233 -13.24 -8.76 -6.51
C HIS A 233 -11.74 -9.06 -6.55
N LYS A 234 -11.28 -10.04 -5.76
CA LYS A 234 -9.87 -10.44 -5.73
C LYS A 234 -9.39 -11.01 -7.06
N ASN A 235 -10.14 -11.92 -7.66
CA ASN A 235 -9.79 -12.48 -8.97
C ASN A 235 -9.76 -11.38 -10.01
N GLY A 236 -10.72 -10.43 -9.99
CA GLY A 236 -10.70 -9.29 -10.88
C GLY A 236 -9.47 -8.38 -10.71
N VAL A 237 -9.00 -8.16 -9.47
CA VAL A 237 -7.75 -7.42 -9.22
C VAL A 237 -6.56 -8.19 -9.78
N MET A 238 -6.48 -9.50 -9.57
CA MET A 238 -5.41 -10.33 -10.13
C MET A 238 -5.44 -10.33 -11.66
N ASP A 239 -6.61 -10.53 -12.27
CA ASP A 239 -6.80 -10.49 -13.73
C ASP A 239 -6.40 -9.12 -14.30
N PHE A 240 -6.69 -8.03 -13.56
CA PHE A 240 -6.25 -6.69 -13.92
C PHE A 240 -4.73 -6.55 -13.86
N LEU A 241 -4.09 -7.01 -12.78
CA LEU A 241 -2.64 -7.02 -12.64
C LEU A 241 -1.97 -7.86 -13.75
N ASP A 242 -2.51 -9.05 -14.06
CA ASP A 242 -2.04 -9.90 -15.15
C ASP A 242 -2.18 -9.21 -16.51
N ALA A 243 -3.28 -8.48 -16.73
CA ALA A 243 -3.45 -7.67 -17.93
C ALA A 243 -2.42 -6.53 -18.01
N LEU A 244 -2.06 -5.89 -16.90
CA LEU A 244 -0.99 -4.90 -16.87
C LEU A 244 0.36 -5.53 -17.21
N THR A 245 0.69 -6.70 -16.63
CA THR A 245 1.90 -7.45 -16.97
C THR A 245 1.92 -7.82 -18.45
N ALA A 246 0.83 -8.32 -19.01
CA ALA A 246 0.75 -8.71 -20.42
C ALA A 246 0.88 -7.51 -21.37
N ARG A 247 0.23 -6.38 -21.07
CA ARG A 247 0.23 -5.19 -21.94
C ARG A 247 1.53 -4.39 -21.87
N TYR A 248 2.06 -4.22 -20.66
CA TYR A 248 3.17 -3.30 -20.38
C TYR A 248 4.49 -4.02 -20.10
N GLY A 249 4.49 -5.35 -20.00
CA GLY A 249 5.66 -6.14 -19.64
C GLY A 249 6.23 -5.73 -18.28
N LEU A 250 5.34 -5.51 -17.31
CA LEU A 250 5.66 -5.15 -15.93
C LEU A 250 5.95 -6.39 -15.09
N GLN A 251 7.02 -6.32 -14.31
CA GLN A 251 7.26 -7.26 -13.21
C GLN A 251 6.59 -6.72 -11.95
N ILE A 252 5.57 -7.44 -11.48
CA ILE A 252 4.81 -7.05 -10.29
C ILE A 252 5.47 -7.65 -9.06
N ILE A 253 5.74 -6.79 -8.08
CA ILE A 253 6.43 -7.13 -6.84
C ILE A 253 5.49 -6.82 -5.69
N TYR A 254 5.19 -7.82 -4.87
CA TYR A 254 4.40 -7.64 -3.66
C TYR A 254 5.35 -7.45 -2.48
N ALA A 255 4.98 -6.53 -1.58
CA ALA A 255 5.64 -6.33 -0.31
C ALA A 255 4.55 -6.09 0.74
N ASP A 256 4.44 -6.94 1.75
CA ASP A 256 3.37 -6.86 2.75
C ASP A 256 3.59 -5.68 3.71
N THR A 257 4.85 -5.25 3.84
CA THR A 257 5.26 -4.17 4.73
C THR A 257 6.09 -3.12 4.01
N ARG A 258 6.16 -1.93 4.62
CA ARG A 258 7.03 -0.85 4.14
C ARG A 258 8.49 -1.30 4.07
N ASP A 259 9.02 -1.90 5.14
CA ASP A 259 10.42 -2.35 5.19
C ASP A 259 10.76 -3.35 4.09
N GLU A 260 9.84 -4.28 3.81
CA GLU A 260 9.96 -5.20 2.68
C GLU A 260 9.98 -4.45 1.35
N ALA A 261 9.13 -3.42 1.18
CA ALA A 261 9.16 -2.59 -0.04
C ALA A 261 10.49 -1.86 -0.21
N GLU A 262 11.06 -1.30 0.87
CA GLU A 262 12.39 -0.66 0.85
C GLU A 262 13.46 -1.65 0.41
N GLU A 263 13.48 -2.85 1.00
CA GLU A 263 14.45 -3.89 0.67
C GLU A 263 14.30 -4.38 -0.78
N ARG A 264 13.06 -4.58 -1.25
CA ARG A 264 12.81 -5.05 -2.61
C ARG A 264 13.26 -4.04 -3.64
N ILE A 265 13.01 -2.75 -3.43
CA ILE A 265 13.47 -1.69 -4.34
C ILE A 265 15.00 -1.59 -4.34
N ALA A 266 15.62 -1.57 -3.16
CA ALA A 266 17.07 -1.51 -3.04
C ALA A 266 17.74 -2.69 -3.76
N ASN A 267 17.22 -3.90 -3.56
CA ASN A 267 17.78 -5.11 -4.16
C ASN A 267 17.56 -5.17 -5.67
N LEU A 268 16.36 -4.85 -6.17
CA LEU A 268 16.07 -4.82 -7.60
C LEU A 268 16.97 -3.83 -8.33
N ALA A 269 17.10 -2.61 -7.79
CA ALA A 269 17.95 -1.58 -8.37
C ALA A 269 19.42 -2.02 -8.41
N ALA A 270 19.95 -2.51 -7.28
CA ALA A 270 21.34 -2.96 -7.19
C ALA A 270 21.63 -4.16 -8.10
N LEU A 271 20.74 -5.15 -8.18
CA LEU A 271 20.92 -6.33 -9.03
C LEU A 271 20.90 -5.95 -10.51
N HIS A 272 19.93 -5.15 -10.95
CA HIS A 272 19.86 -4.74 -12.34
C HIS A 272 21.09 -3.93 -12.76
N TYR A 273 21.53 -3.01 -11.91
CA TYR A 273 22.76 -2.25 -12.17
C TYR A 273 23.99 -3.16 -12.19
N SER A 274 24.06 -4.14 -11.29
CA SER A 274 25.17 -5.10 -11.25
C SER A 274 25.31 -5.87 -12.56
N TYR A 275 24.21 -6.39 -13.10
CA TYR A 275 24.25 -7.08 -14.38
C TYR A 275 24.61 -6.15 -15.55
N HIS A 276 24.08 -4.93 -15.55
CA HIS A 276 24.46 -3.92 -16.54
C HIS A 276 25.96 -3.61 -16.48
N PHE A 277 26.50 -3.39 -15.28
CA PHE A 277 27.92 -3.17 -15.05
C PHE A 277 28.77 -4.37 -15.50
N ALA A 278 28.30 -5.60 -15.25
CA ALA A 278 28.94 -6.83 -15.72
C ALA A 278 29.08 -6.87 -17.25
N GLU A 279 28.00 -6.55 -17.96
CA GLU A 279 27.95 -6.53 -19.41
C GLU A 279 28.92 -5.50 -19.99
N GLN A 280 28.94 -4.29 -19.41
CA GLN A 280 29.89 -3.25 -19.80
C GLN A 280 31.35 -3.68 -19.61
N MET A 281 31.63 -4.48 -18.58
CA MET A 281 32.97 -5.01 -18.29
C MET A 281 33.29 -6.29 -19.11
N GLY A 282 32.38 -6.76 -19.98
CA GLY A 282 32.58 -7.95 -20.82
C GLY A 282 32.46 -9.28 -20.05
N PHE A 283 31.82 -9.28 -18.89
CA PHE A 283 31.51 -10.48 -18.11
C PHE A 283 30.22 -11.17 -18.58
N GLY A 284 29.31 -10.42 -19.23
CA GLY A 284 27.99 -10.91 -19.63
C GLY A 284 27.06 -11.10 -18.43
N ARG A 285 25.86 -11.64 -18.67
CA ARG A 285 24.91 -11.99 -17.59
C ARG A 285 25.14 -13.45 -17.19
N CYS A 286 25.76 -13.67 -16.04
CA CYS A 286 25.95 -15.00 -15.46
C CYS A 286 25.28 -15.05 -14.09
N LEU A 287 24.53 -16.11 -13.83
CA LEU A 287 24.03 -16.46 -12.50
C LEU A 287 24.72 -17.78 -12.14
N MET A 288 25.65 -17.72 -11.21
CA MET A 288 26.41 -18.88 -10.75
C MET A 288 25.76 -19.45 -9.48
N GLU A 289 25.99 -20.74 -9.20
CA GLU A 289 25.34 -21.46 -8.08
C GLU A 289 25.63 -20.85 -6.69
N ASN A 290 26.66 -20.00 -6.59
CA ASN A 290 27.05 -19.30 -5.35
C ASN A 290 26.69 -17.80 -5.32
N ASP A 291 25.97 -17.29 -6.32
CA ASP A 291 25.53 -15.88 -6.35
C ASP A 291 24.24 -15.71 -5.53
N VAL A 292 24.37 -15.48 -4.21
CA VAL A 292 23.27 -15.09 -3.30
C VAL A 292 23.73 -14.01 -2.32
#